data_AF-A0AB38YPN5-F1
#
_entry.id   AF-A0AB38YPN5-F1
#
_cell.length_a   1.000
_cell.length_b   1.000
_cell.length_c   1.000
_cell.angle_alpha   90.00
_cell.angle_beta   90.00
_cell.angle_gamma   90.00
#
_symmetry.space_group_name_H-M   'P 1'
#
loop_
_entity.id
_entity.type
_entity.pdbx_description
1 polymer ?
#
loop_
_entity_poly.entity_id
_entity_poly.type
_entity_poly.pdbx_seq_one_letter_code
_entity_poly.pdbx_strand_id
1 'polypeptide(L)'
;MSDLVTKKLGYKDNFKFVIMENYTNFKGRASRGEYWRFTALYICLSTIIQVLSALLSDTFLGIVFSLLSLAISFGLLLPSIAVSVRRLHDIGKSGWMLLVSLIPLVGWFYVVYLLAKSGDEDVNEYGPVVGYETVTAEMASETGLEPTPTSSMDKAVAIITVVIYVVGIAIVAATTK
;
A
#
# COMPACT_ATOMS: atom_id res chain seq x y z
N MET A 1 -21.12 -9.16 -0.91
CA MET A 1 -20.00 -8.30 -0.51
C MET A 1 -18.99 -9.23 0.16
N SER A 2 -17.72 -9.27 -0.26
CA SER A 2 -16.80 -10.26 0.30
C SER A 2 -16.60 -10.01 1.80
N ASP A 3 -16.61 -11.09 2.58
CA ASP A 3 -16.40 -11.10 4.04
C ASP A 3 -15.05 -10.49 4.45
N LEU A 4 -14.16 -10.24 3.49
CA LEU A 4 -12.86 -9.62 3.70
C LEU A 4 -12.94 -8.09 3.85
N VAL A 5 -13.98 -7.43 3.34
CA VAL A 5 -14.14 -5.96 3.38
C VAL A 5 -14.29 -5.43 4.82
N THR A 6 -14.92 -6.21 5.70
CA THR A 6 -15.16 -5.83 7.10
C THR A 6 -13.95 -6.11 7.99
N LYS A 7 -13.01 -6.95 7.53
CA LYS A 7 -11.88 -7.47 8.32
C LYS A 7 -10.62 -6.61 8.21
N LYS A 8 -9.89 -6.49 9.31
CA LYS A 8 -8.54 -5.89 9.38
C LYS A 8 -7.48 -6.90 8.96
N LEU A 9 -7.34 -7.09 7.66
CA LEU A 9 -6.43 -8.09 7.08
C LEU A 9 -4.96 -7.86 7.48
N GLY A 10 -4.22 -8.96 7.63
CA GLY A 10 -2.76 -8.98 7.75
C GLY A 10 -2.08 -8.50 6.48
N TYR A 11 -0.75 -8.36 6.51
CA TYR A 11 0.00 -7.76 5.39
C TYR A 11 -0.19 -8.53 4.08
N LYS A 12 -0.01 -9.85 4.13
CA LYS A 12 -0.09 -10.72 2.96
C LYS A 12 -1.51 -10.79 2.41
N ASP A 13 -2.49 -10.98 3.28
CA ASP A 13 -3.89 -11.11 2.88
C ASP A 13 -4.45 -9.78 2.37
N ASN A 14 -4.05 -8.67 2.99
CA ASN A 14 -4.38 -7.33 2.51
C ASN A 14 -3.80 -7.08 1.12
N PHE A 15 -2.54 -7.46 0.88
CA PHE A 15 -1.92 -7.33 -0.43
C PHE A 15 -2.68 -8.15 -1.48
N LYS A 16 -3.00 -9.41 -1.18
CA LYS A 16 -3.81 -10.27 -2.05
C LYS A 16 -5.19 -9.69 -2.32
N PHE A 17 -5.87 -9.21 -1.29
CA PHE A 17 -7.20 -8.61 -1.40
C PHE A 17 -7.19 -7.39 -2.33
N VAL A 18 -6.20 -6.51 -2.21
CA VAL A 18 -6.07 -5.34 -3.07
C VAL A 18 -5.80 -5.74 -4.53
N ILE A 19 -4.92 -6.72 -4.79
CA ILE A 19 -4.55 -7.10 -6.16
C ILE A 19 -5.54 -8.06 -6.84
N MET A 20 -6.26 -8.89 -6.07
CA MET A 20 -7.15 -9.93 -6.63
C MET A 20 -8.61 -9.47 -6.65
N GLU A 21 -9.09 -8.82 -5.59
CA GLU A 21 -10.51 -8.41 -5.49
C GLU A 21 -10.73 -6.94 -5.83
N ASN A 22 -9.79 -6.06 -5.48
CA ASN A 22 -9.94 -4.60 -5.64
C ASN A 22 -8.99 -3.96 -6.65
N TYR A 23 -8.51 -4.74 -7.63
CA TYR A 23 -7.46 -4.32 -8.56
C TYR A 23 -7.76 -2.98 -9.27
N THR A 24 -8.99 -2.80 -9.73
CA THR A 24 -9.49 -1.56 -10.38
C THR A 24 -10.78 -1.07 -9.73
N ASN A 25 -11.02 -1.43 -8.47
CA ASN A 25 -12.20 -0.98 -7.76
C ASN A 25 -11.97 0.41 -7.14
N PHE A 26 -12.52 1.44 -7.78
CA PHE A 26 -12.49 2.82 -7.30
C PHE A 26 -13.69 3.16 -6.40
N LYS A 27 -14.66 2.25 -6.22
CA LYS A 27 -15.85 2.49 -5.42
C LYS A 27 -15.68 1.95 -4.01
N GLY A 28 -16.41 2.55 -3.07
CA GLY A 28 -16.33 2.17 -1.66
C GLY A 28 -15.18 2.87 -0.94
N ARG A 29 -14.84 2.31 0.23
CA ARG A 29 -13.87 2.87 1.19
C ARG A 29 -12.71 1.89 1.40
N ALA A 30 -11.57 2.43 1.80
CA ALA A 30 -10.42 1.64 2.24
C ALA A 30 -9.93 2.16 3.59
N SER A 31 -9.77 1.25 4.55
CA SER A 31 -9.34 1.63 5.90
C SER A 31 -7.88 2.12 5.90
N ARG A 32 -7.48 2.84 6.96
CA ARG A 32 -6.06 3.22 7.16
C ARG A 32 -5.13 2.01 7.14
N GLY A 33 -5.54 0.92 7.80
CA GLY A 33 -4.77 -0.31 7.86
C GLY A 33 -4.59 -0.94 6.47
N GLU A 34 -5.66 -1.02 5.69
CA GLU A 34 -5.62 -1.53 4.31
C GLU A 34 -4.64 -0.73 3.44
N TYR A 35 -4.77 0.60 3.45
CA TYR A 35 -3.93 1.48 2.64
C TYR A 35 -2.44 1.39 3.03
N TRP A 36 -2.11 1.57 4.31
CA TRP A 36 -0.71 1.67 4.75
C TRP A 36 0.01 0.32 4.73
N ARG A 37 -0.68 -0.80 4.98
CA ARG A 37 -0.08 -2.14 4.88
C ARG A 37 0.20 -2.52 3.43
N PHE A 38 -0.71 -2.20 2.50
CA PHE A 38 -0.48 -2.37 1.07
C PHE A 38 0.70 -1.52 0.60
N THR A 39 0.70 -0.24 0.98
CA THR A 39 1.76 0.73 0.61
C THR A 39 3.12 0.29 1.14
N ALA A 40 3.20 -0.18 2.39
CA ALA A 40 4.45 -0.67 2.97
C ALA A 40 5.05 -1.84 2.18
N LEU A 41 4.23 -2.86 1.84
CA LEU A 41 4.69 -3.99 1.04
C LEU A 41 5.09 -3.58 -0.38
N TYR A 42 4.31 -2.70 -1.01
CA TYR A 42 4.63 -2.16 -2.33
C TYR A 42 5.98 -1.44 -2.34
N ILE A 43 6.25 -0.59 -1.35
CA ILE A 43 7.53 0.13 -1.21
C ILE A 43 8.68 -0.87 -0.98
N CYS A 44 8.53 -1.83 -0.06
CA CYS A 44 9.56 -2.82 0.20
C CYS A 44 9.89 -3.64 -1.06
N LEU A 45 8.87 -4.18 -1.74
CA LEU A 45 9.05 -4.97 -2.96
C LEU A 45 9.74 -4.17 -4.06
N SER A 46 9.24 -2.95 -4.33
CA SER A 46 9.78 -2.08 -5.37
C SER A 46 11.23 -1.67 -5.08
N THR A 47 11.55 -1.40 -3.82
CA THR A 47 12.90 -1.01 -3.40
C THR A 47 13.89 -2.16 -3.55
N ILE A 48 13.53 -3.36 -3.09
CA ILE A 48 14.39 -4.54 -3.19
C ILE A 48 14.75 -4.82 -4.65
N ILE A 49 13.78 -4.76 -5.55
CA ILE A 49 14.00 -5.02 -6.97
C ILE A 49 14.86 -3.94 -7.61
N GLN A 50 14.66 -2.67 -7.27
CA GLN A 50 15.50 -1.58 -7.75
C GLN A 50 16.95 -1.70 -7.27
N VAL A 51 17.16 -2.08 -6.01
CA VAL A 51 18.51 -2.35 -5.47
C VAL A 51 19.17 -3.52 -6.19
N LEU A 52 18.46 -4.63 -6.40
CA LEU A 52 19.00 -5.78 -7.15
C LEU A 52 19.33 -5.40 -8.60
N SER A 53 18.47 -4.60 -9.25
CA SER A 53 18.71 -4.09 -10.59
C SER A 53 19.98 -3.23 -10.66
N ALA A 54 20.22 -2.39 -9.64
CA ALA A 54 21.35 -1.48 -9.61
C ALA A 54 22.68 -2.18 -9.25
N LEU A 55 22.65 -3.13 -8.31
CA LEU A 55 23.83 -3.93 -7.94
C LEU A 55 24.30 -4.88 -9.04
N LEU A 56 23.41 -5.25 -9.96
CA LEU A 56 23.66 -6.23 -11.02
C LEU A 56 23.63 -5.59 -12.42
N SER A 57 23.72 -4.26 -12.51
CA SER A 57 23.51 -3.48 -13.73
C SER A 57 24.34 -3.95 -14.93
N ASP A 58 25.56 -4.42 -14.69
CA ASP A 58 26.50 -4.86 -15.73
C ASP A 58 26.28 -6.31 -16.20
N THR A 59 25.25 -6.98 -15.66
CA THR A 59 24.95 -8.38 -15.95
C THR A 59 23.61 -8.51 -16.70
N PHE A 60 23.43 -9.65 -17.38
CA PHE A 60 22.13 -10.03 -17.92
C PHE A 60 21.02 -10.01 -16.84
N LEU A 61 21.36 -10.38 -15.60
CA LEU A 61 20.44 -10.35 -14.47
C LEU A 61 19.97 -8.92 -14.14
N GLY A 62 20.83 -7.92 -14.29
CA GLY A 62 20.45 -6.51 -14.11
C GLY A 62 19.37 -6.07 -15.10
N ILE A 63 19.48 -6.49 -16.36
CA ILE A 63 18.46 -6.23 -17.39
C ILE A 63 17.13 -6.90 -16.98
N VAL A 64 17.18 -8.16 -16.53
CA VAL A 64 15.98 -8.89 -16.07
C VAL A 64 15.31 -8.17 -14.89
N PHE A 65 16.07 -7.73 -13.89
CA PHE A 65 15.53 -7.00 -12.74
C PHE A 65 14.98 -5.63 -13.13
N SER A 66 15.60 -4.93 -14.08
CA SER A 66 15.08 -3.66 -14.61
C SER A 66 13.72 -3.85 -15.30
N LEU A 67 13.60 -4.86 -16.17
CA LEU A 67 12.32 -5.20 -16.81
C LEU A 67 11.27 -5.65 -15.80
N LEU A 68 11.66 -6.42 -14.78
CA LEU A 68 10.77 -6.82 -13.69
C LEU A 68 10.28 -5.61 -12.86
N SER A 69 11.17 -4.66 -12.58
CA SER A 69 10.83 -3.41 -11.89
C SER A 69 9.78 -2.63 -12.67
N LEU A 70 9.96 -2.52 -13.99
CA LEU A 70 9.01 -1.86 -14.88
C LEU A 70 7.67 -2.58 -14.90
N ALA A 71 7.67 -3.91 -15.03
CA ALA A 71 6.46 -4.73 -15.05
C ALA A 71 5.66 -4.61 -13.75
N ILE A 72 6.33 -4.64 -12.60
CA ILE A 72 5.69 -4.46 -11.29
C ILE A 72 5.15 -3.04 -11.12
N SER A 73 5.91 -2.03 -11.55
CA SER A 73 5.47 -0.64 -11.49
C SER A 73 4.18 -0.41 -12.27
N PHE A 74 4.08 -0.94 -13.50
CA PHE A 74 2.85 -0.88 -14.29
C PHE A 74 1.74 -1.77 -13.73
N GLY A 75 2.07 -3.00 -13.33
CA GLY A 75 1.10 -3.97 -12.80
C GLY A 75 0.46 -3.51 -11.50
N LEU A 76 1.16 -2.74 -10.66
CA LEU A 76 0.65 -2.22 -9.40
C LEU A 76 0.19 -0.75 -9.47
N LEU A 77 0.33 -0.11 -10.63
CA LEU A 77 -0.10 1.28 -10.83
C LEU A 77 -1.62 1.43 -10.60
N LEU A 78 -2.43 0.61 -11.26
CA LEU A 78 -3.89 0.67 -11.11
C LEU A 78 -4.38 0.37 -9.69
N PRO A 79 -3.95 -0.73 -9.02
CA PRO A 79 -4.40 -1.00 -7.65
C PRO A 79 -3.90 0.05 -6.65
N SER A 80 -2.71 0.64 -6.84
CA SER A 80 -2.21 1.70 -5.98
C SER A 80 -3.05 2.98 -6.09
N ILE A 81 -3.50 3.35 -7.29
CA ILE A 81 -4.44 4.46 -7.49
C ILE A 81 -5.80 4.10 -6.91
N ALA A 82 -6.32 2.89 -7.17
CA ALA A 82 -7.63 2.45 -6.70
C ALA A 82 -7.74 2.46 -5.17
N VAL A 83 -6.75 1.92 -4.46
CA VAL A 83 -6.74 1.94 -2.99
C VAL A 83 -6.56 3.37 -2.44
N SER A 84 -5.81 4.23 -3.13
CA SER A 84 -5.64 5.64 -2.74
C SER A 84 -6.95 6.42 -2.89
N VAL A 85 -7.70 6.18 -3.96
CA VAL A 85 -9.04 6.76 -4.18
C VAL A 85 -10.00 6.30 -3.08
N ARG A 86 -10.07 4.99 -2.80
CA ARG A 86 -10.92 4.45 -1.72
C ARG A 86 -10.50 4.95 -0.33
N ARG A 87 -9.21 5.23 -0.11
CA ARG A 87 -8.71 5.84 1.13
C ARG A 87 -9.18 7.29 1.28
N LEU A 88 -9.20 8.07 0.19
CA LEU A 88 -9.76 9.43 0.20
C LEU A 88 -11.27 9.43 0.39
N HIS A 89 -11.98 8.47 -0.20
CA HIS A 89 -13.39 8.26 0.02
C HIS A 89 -13.70 7.97 1.50
N ASP A 90 -12.81 7.30 2.21
CA ASP A 90 -12.98 7.02 3.64
C ASP A 90 -12.97 8.29 4.53
N ILE A 91 -12.46 9.42 4.04
CA ILE A 91 -12.47 10.71 4.74
C ILE A 91 -13.42 11.74 4.07
N GLY A 92 -14.36 11.25 3.26
CA GLY A 92 -15.34 12.09 2.56
C GLY A 92 -14.73 12.99 1.48
N LYS A 93 -13.58 12.61 0.89
CA LYS A 93 -12.93 13.38 -0.18
C LYS A 93 -12.97 12.62 -1.50
N SER A 94 -13.22 13.34 -2.59
CA SER A 94 -13.18 12.77 -3.93
C SER A 94 -11.77 12.25 -4.29
N GLY A 95 -11.71 11.13 -5.03
CA GLY A 95 -10.44 10.59 -5.56
C GLY A 95 -9.60 11.58 -6.38
N TRP A 96 -10.22 12.61 -6.97
CA TRP A 96 -9.53 13.70 -7.67
C TRP A 96 -8.50 14.45 -6.81
N MET A 97 -8.62 14.40 -5.47
CA MET A 97 -7.63 14.99 -4.57
C MET A 97 -6.24 14.38 -4.76
N LEU A 98 -6.11 13.19 -5.35
CA LEU A 98 -4.79 12.64 -5.71
C LEU A 98 -4.04 13.52 -6.70
N LEU A 99 -4.72 14.23 -7.60
CA LEU A 99 -4.05 15.12 -8.56
C LEU A 99 -3.33 16.28 -7.89
N VAL A 100 -3.69 16.63 -6.65
CA VAL A 100 -2.97 17.63 -5.88
C VAL A 100 -1.52 17.22 -5.65
N SER A 101 -1.22 15.91 -5.63
CA SER A 101 0.17 15.41 -5.52
C SER A 101 1.07 15.80 -6.69
N LEU A 102 0.50 16.23 -7.82
CA LEU A 102 1.25 16.74 -8.98
C LEU A 102 1.87 18.11 -8.72
N ILE A 103 1.42 18.84 -7.68
CA ILE A 103 2.06 20.07 -7.21
C ILE A 103 3.26 19.67 -6.35
N PRO A 104 4.51 19.94 -6.78
CA PRO A 104 5.69 19.48 -6.07
C PRO A 104 5.75 20.01 -4.64
N LEU A 105 6.32 19.21 -3.74
CA LEU A 105 6.47 19.49 -2.30
C LEU A 105 5.13 19.64 -1.58
N VAL A 106 4.45 20.77 -1.73
CA VAL A 106 3.24 21.12 -0.96
C VAL A 106 2.10 20.15 -1.24
N GLY A 107 1.85 19.87 -2.52
CA GLY A 107 0.76 18.98 -2.91
C GLY A 107 1.00 17.54 -2.49
N TRP A 108 2.25 17.07 -2.64
CA TRP A 108 2.67 15.76 -2.15
C TRP A 108 2.43 15.59 -0.66
N PHE A 109 2.95 16.51 0.17
CA PHE A 109 2.77 16.42 1.63
C PHE A 109 1.30 16.53 2.04
N TYR A 110 0.51 17.36 1.36
CA TYR A 110 -0.92 17.47 1.62
C TYR A 110 -1.67 16.16 1.35
N VAL A 111 -1.42 15.50 0.22
CA VAL A 111 -2.06 14.22 -0.10
C VAL A 111 -1.64 13.13 0.88
N VAL A 112 -0.36 13.06 1.25
CA VAL A 112 0.11 12.12 2.29
C VAL A 112 -0.59 12.36 3.62
N TYR A 113 -0.77 13.63 4.01
CA TYR A 113 -1.54 14.00 5.21
C TYR A 113 -2.99 13.50 5.13
N LEU A 114 -3.67 13.69 3.99
CA LEU A 114 -5.03 13.19 3.79
C LEU A 114 -5.11 11.66 3.91
N LEU A 115 -4.17 10.94 3.30
CA LEU A 115 -4.13 9.47 3.34
C LEU A 115 -3.80 8.92 4.74
N ALA A 116 -3.13 9.71 5.58
CA ALA A 116 -2.83 9.39 6.98
C ALA A 116 -3.96 9.73 7.97
N LYS A 117 -4.87 10.65 7.61
CA LYS A 117 -5.98 11.10 8.47
C LYS A 117 -6.90 9.94 8.85
N SER A 118 -7.51 9.98 10.03
CA SER A 118 -8.57 9.04 10.43
C SER A 118 -9.79 9.14 9.51
N GLY A 119 -10.38 7.99 9.19
CA GLY A 119 -11.62 7.87 8.42
C GLY A 119 -12.83 8.45 9.15
N ASP A 120 -13.91 8.66 8.40
CA ASP A 120 -15.21 9.01 8.95
C ASP A 120 -15.76 7.83 9.78
N GLU A 121 -16.24 8.10 10.99
CA GLU A 121 -16.76 7.07 11.91
C GLU A 121 -18.16 6.59 11.51
N ASP A 122 -18.88 7.41 10.76
CA ASP A 122 -20.23 7.14 10.28
C ASP A 122 -20.25 6.73 8.80
N VAL A 123 -21.45 6.36 8.33
CA VAL A 123 -21.72 6.17 6.90
C VAL A 123 -21.52 7.51 6.17
N ASN A 124 -20.73 7.50 5.10
CA ASN A 124 -20.54 8.66 4.24
C ASN A 124 -21.05 8.38 2.81
N GLU A 125 -20.90 9.34 1.90
CA GLU A 125 -21.39 9.23 0.52
C GLU A 125 -20.80 8.05 -0.27
N TYR A 126 -19.68 7.50 0.19
CA TYR A 126 -18.99 6.36 -0.43
C TYR A 126 -19.31 5.01 0.22
N GLY A 127 -20.14 4.98 1.26
CA GLY A 127 -20.67 3.78 1.88
C GLY A 127 -20.33 3.58 3.36
N PRO A 128 -20.62 2.37 3.90
CA PRO A 128 -20.41 2.06 5.30
C PRO A 128 -18.93 1.94 5.66
N VAL A 129 -18.63 2.05 6.95
CA VAL A 129 -17.27 1.89 7.50
C VAL A 129 -16.72 0.49 7.16
N VAL A 130 -15.42 0.43 6.86
CA VAL A 130 -14.72 -0.81 6.47
C VAL A 130 -13.60 -1.15 7.45
N GLY A 131 -13.20 -2.43 7.51
CA GLY A 131 -12.06 -2.88 8.32
C GLY A 131 -12.22 -2.61 9.82
N TYR A 132 -13.37 -2.95 10.41
CA TYR A 132 -13.64 -2.79 11.84
C TYR A 132 -13.50 -4.10 12.63
N GLU A 133 -13.59 -5.27 11.98
CA GLU A 133 -13.42 -6.58 12.62
C GLU A 133 -11.95 -7.00 12.66
N THR A 134 -11.44 -7.33 13.84
CA THR A 134 -10.09 -7.89 13.98
C THR A 134 -10.11 -9.39 13.74
N VAL A 135 -9.19 -9.89 12.93
CA VAL A 135 -8.95 -11.33 12.77
C VAL A 135 -8.22 -11.82 14.02
N THR A 136 -8.95 -12.52 14.89
CA THR A 136 -8.40 -13.13 16.11
C THR A 136 -7.63 -14.42 15.78
N ALA A 137 -6.86 -14.95 16.73
CA ALA A 137 -6.13 -16.20 16.54
C ALA A 137 -7.08 -17.39 16.25
N GLU A 138 -8.27 -17.38 16.86
CA GLU A 138 -9.31 -18.38 16.61
C GLU A 138 -9.86 -18.26 15.18
N MET A 139 -10.27 -17.05 14.77
CA MET A 139 -10.70 -16.80 13.39
C MET A 139 -9.61 -17.14 12.36
N ALA A 140 -8.35 -16.88 12.68
CA ALA A 140 -7.20 -17.23 11.83
C ALA A 140 -7.08 -18.75 11.64
N SER A 141 -7.32 -19.55 12.69
CA SER A 141 -7.29 -21.01 12.57
C SER A 141 -8.42 -21.58 11.72
N GLU A 142 -9.59 -20.93 11.69
CA GLU A 142 -10.76 -21.38 10.93
C GLU A 142 -10.71 -20.92 9.46
N THR A 143 -10.32 -19.67 9.23
CA THR A 143 -10.36 -19.04 7.90
C THR A 143 -9.04 -19.16 7.14
N GLY A 144 -7.96 -19.51 7.82
CA GLY A 144 -6.60 -19.50 7.27
C GLY A 144 -6.02 -18.09 7.02
N LEU A 145 -6.71 -17.04 7.47
CA LEU A 145 -6.24 -15.66 7.41
C LEU A 145 -5.15 -15.40 8.45
N GLU A 146 -4.26 -14.46 8.16
CA GLU A 146 -3.29 -13.96 9.12
C GLU A 146 -3.99 -13.12 10.21
N PRO A 147 -3.61 -13.29 11.49
CA PRO A 147 -4.16 -12.48 12.57
C PRO A 147 -3.84 -11.01 12.34
N THR A 148 -4.77 -10.13 12.75
CA THR A 148 -4.59 -8.68 12.56
C THR A 148 -3.32 -8.19 13.27
N PRO A 149 -2.41 -7.50 12.56
CA PRO A 149 -1.21 -6.93 13.17
C PRO A 149 -1.53 -5.96 14.30
N THR A 150 -0.71 -6.02 15.36
CA THR A 150 -0.81 -5.07 16.47
C THR A 150 -0.30 -3.68 16.07
N SER A 151 -0.69 -2.65 16.82
CA SER A 151 -0.23 -1.28 16.55
C SER A 151 1.29 -1.13 16.68
N SER A 152 1.94 -1.89 17.56
CA SER A 152 3.40 -1.94 17.68
C SER A 152 4.06 -2.57 16.46
N MET A 153 3.46 -3.63 15.89
CA MET A 153 3.92 -4.23 14.65
C MET A 153 3.78 -3.25 13.48
N ASP A 154 2.65 -2.55 13.37
CA ASP A 154 2.43 -1.56 12.31
C ASP A 154 3.47 -0.41 12.38
N LYS A 155 3.81 0.06 13.59
CA LYS A 155 4.88 1.05 13.78
C LYS A 155 6.26 0.49 13.39
N ALA A 156 6.57 -0.74 13.80
CA ALA A 156 7.84 -1.39 13.47
C ALA A 156 8.00 -1.55 11.96
N VAL A 157 6.96 -2.02 11.27
CA VAL A 157 6.96 -2.16 9.81
C VAL A 157 7.12 -0.81 9.13
N ALA A 158 6.43 0.24 9.59
CA ALA A 158 6.61 1.58 9.03
C ALA A 158 8.07 2.07 9.14
N ILE A 159 8.72 1.86 10.29
CA ILE A 159 10.14 2.22 10.48
C ILE A 159 11.03 1.40 9.55
N ILE A 160 10.82 0.08 9.49
CA ILE A 160 11.59 -0.82 8.63
C ILE A 160 11.44 -0.42 7.17
N THR A 161 10.23 -0.12 6.70
CA THR A 161 9.97 0.34 5.33
C THR A 161 10.72 1.63 5.03
N VAL A 162 10.72 2.61 5.93
CA VAL A 162 11.48 3.86 5.74
C VAL A 162 12.98 3.60 5.66
N VAL A 163 13.52 2.76 6.55
CA VAL A 163 14.95 2.39 6.54
C VAL A 163 15.32 1.70 5.24
N ILE A 164 14.55 0.68 4.82
CA ILE A 164 14.76 -0.05 3.55
C ILE A 164 14.74 0.93 2.38
N TYR A 165 13.76 1.83 2.33
CA TYR A 165 13.63 2.80 1.26
C TYR A 165 14.82 3.76 1.17
N VAL A 166 15.22 4.36 2.30
CA VAL A 166 16.34 5.32 2.35
C VAL A 166 17.67 4.64 2.01
N VAL A 167 17.93 3.46 2.59
CA VAL A 167 19.14 2.68 2.29
C VAL A 167 19.14 2.24 0.82
N GLY A 168 18.00 1.79 0.30
CA GLY A 168 17.87 1.38 -1.09
C GLY A 168 18.18 2.51 -2.06
N ILE A 169 17.63 3.72 -1.84
CA ILE A 169 17.96 4.90 -2.66
C ILE A 169 19.44 5.22 -2.59
N ALA A 170 20.06 5.17 -1.40
CA ALA A 170 21.48 5.45 -1.25
C ALA A 170 22.35 4.45 -2.04
N ILE A 171 22.00 3.16 -2.03
CA ILE A 171 22.70 2.13 -2.81
C ILE A 171 22.54 2.37 -4.31
N VAL A 172 21.32 2.64 -4.78
CA VAL A 172 21.05 2.92 -6.21
C VAL A 172 21.80 4.17 -6.66
N ALA A 173 21.83 5.23 -5.85
CA ALA A 173 22.56 6.46 -6.16
C ALA A 173 24.10 6.28 -6.14
N ALA A 174 24.62 5.32 -5.37
CA ALA A 174 26.04 5.00 -5.33
C ALA A 174 26.51 4.16 -6.53
N THR A 175 25.62 3.36 -7.10
CA THR A 175 25.90 2.42 -8.21
C THR A 175 25.67 3.02 -9.60
N THR A 176 24.92 4.12 -9.70
CA THR A 176 24.61 4.82 -10.96
C THR A 176 25.63 5.92 -11.32
N LYS A 177 26.78 5.95 -10.65
CA LYS A 177 27.91 6.85 -10.95
C LYS A 177 28.96 6.16 -11.82
#